data_AF-A0A1B8GWF8-F1
#
_entry.id   AF-A0A1B8GWF8-F1
#
_cell.length_a   1.000
_cell.length_b   1.000
_cell.length_c   1.000
_cell.angle_alpha   90.00
_cell.angle_beta   90.00
_cell.angle_gamma   90.00
#
_symmetry.space_group_name_H-M   'P 1'
#
loop_
_entity.id
_entity.type
_entity.pdbx_description
1 polymer ?
#
loop_
_entity_poly.entity_id
_entity_poly.type
_entity_poly.pdbx_seq_one_letter_code
_entity_poly.pdbx_strand_id
1 'polypeptide(L)'
;MRLPGFLVNVSIVTLAAALTPYDSKECSAAGSIQFNELIPEDVFVRCAETTYECNSTIHGGKWFKINSTNEPVPADCKKDLYNLQTAAAFSGPLAMPGLTELTSIAFRGGYVKDESTGEFTIEATRISTIDLPDLVNITRWGFVIDNTASISSLNVPKLKHVATILQLNFTGGPALNLSFPSLIDVGVGIQLHGEIDALDLPALNSTGIWIEAKAFDLPYENRTGYSISVNSTGNLDCNAFAASVVNATNYDGLGVTCNSKKGSVTLKQVKPPEDTSAASKIRGGFLGSVALLAFMFAL
;
A
#
# COMPACT_ATOMS: atom_id res chain seq x y z
N MET A 1 30.25 60.09 -4.51
CA MET A 1 29.88 58.68 -4.71
C MET A 1 30.70 57.80 -3.79
N ARG A 2 30.12 57.27 -2.71
CA ARG A 2 30.62 56.11 -1.97
C ARG A 2 29.40 55.33 -1.46
N LEU A 3 29.34 54.04 -1.80
CA LEU A 3 28.26 53.11 -1.48
C LEU A 3 28.19 52.81 0.03
N PRO A 4 27.01 52.44 0.55
CA PRO A 4 26.83 51.99 1.93
C PRO A 4 27.25 50.51 2.08
N GLY A 5 28.02 50.22 3.13
CA GLY A 5 28.36 48.86 3.52
C GLY A 5 27.25 48.25 4.39
N PHE A 6 26.43 47.39 3.78
CA PHE A 6 25.66 46.37 4.50
C PHE A 6 26.55 45.14 4.66
N LEU A 7 26.84 44.74 5.90
CA LEU A 7 27.10 43.34 6.24
C LEU A 7 26.50 43.06 7.61
N VAL A 8 25.26 42.55 7.59
CA VAL A 8 24.65 41.87 8.73
C VAL A 8 25.31 40.48 8.78
N ASN A 9 26.23 40.29 9.74
CA ASN A 9 26.70 38.96 10.10
C ASN A 9 25.57 38.21 10.81
N VAL A 10 24.80 37.42 10.06
CA VAL A 10 23.98 36.37 10.66
C VAL A 10 24.91 35.18 10.91
N SER A 11 25.45 35.11 12.12
CA SER A 11 26.12 33.89 12.59
C SER A 11 25.08 32.79 12.70
N ILE A 12 25.04 31.90 11.70
CA ILE A 12 24.33 30.63 11.81
C ILE A 12 25.15 29.78 12.78
N VAL A 13 24.82 29.83 14.07
CA VAL A 13 25.29 28.83 15.02
C VAL A 13 24.55 27.55 14.66
N THR A 14 25.17 26.71 13.85
CA THR A 14 24.76 25.32 13.70
C THR A 14 24.98 24.65 15.04
N LEU A 15 23.92 24.59 15.86
CA LEU A 15 23.89 23.72 17.03
C LEU A 15 24.04 22.30 16.47
N ALA A 16 25.22 21.70 16.63
CA ALA A 16 25.37 20.28 16.39
C ALA A 16 24.45 19.57 17.39
N ALA A 17 23.28 19.11 16.94
CA ALA A 17 22.43 18.27 17.76
C ALA A 17 23.28 17.06 18.16
N ALA A 18 23.47 16.86 19.46
CA ALA A 18 24.18 15.71 19.97
C ALA A 18 23.33 14.48 19.67
N LEU A 19 23.68 13.75 18.59
CA LEU A 19 22.94 12.57 18.18
C LEU A 19 23.07 11.49 19.25
N THR A 20 21.93 10.99 19.73
CA THR A 20 21.94 9.89 20.70
C THR A 20 22.34 8.60 19.97
N PRO A 21 23.41 7.91 20.39
CA PRO A 21 23.83 6.67 19.76
C PRO A 21 22.72 5.62 19.80
N TYR A 22 22.62 4.84 18.73
CA TYR A 22 21.69 3.72 18.66
C TYR A 22 22.06 2.61 19.64
N ASP A 23 21.08 2.14 20.42
CA ASP A 23 21.25 0.96 21.28
C ASP A 23 20.71 -0.28 20.57
N SER A 24 21.63 -1.09 20.05
CA SER A 24 21.32 -2.34 19.37
C SER A 24 20.76 -3.42 20.30
N LYS A 25 20.87 -3.27 21.63
CA LYS A 25 20.22 -4.19 22.57
C LYS A 25 18.72 -3.93 22.69
N GLU A 26 18.29 -2.68 22.49
CA GLU A 26 16.88 -2.30 22.58
C GLU A 26 16.18 -2.43 21.23
N CYS A 27 16.80 -1.95 20.14
CA CYS A 27 16.16 -1.89 18.82
C CYS A 27 16.69 -2.95 17.83
N SER A 28 17.52 -3.91 18.26
CA SER A 28 18.18 -4.93 17.40
C SER A 28 18.86 -4.32 16.16
N ALA A 29 19.24 -5.07 15.12
CA ALA A 29 19.68 -4.45 13.87
C ALA A 29 18.44 -3.96 13.10
N ALA A 30 18.47 -2.70 12.65
CA ALA A 30 17.37 -2.14 11.85
C ALA A 30 17.16 -2.95 10.56
N GLY A 31 15.90 -3.13 10.19
CA GLY A 31 15.49 -3.83 8.95
C GLY A 31 14.88 -5.22 9.14
N SER A 32 15.04 -5.90 10.28
CA SER A 32 14.46 -7.24 10.48
C SER A 32 14.00 -7.52 11.92
N ILE A 33 13.32 -6.57 12.57
CA ILE A 33 12.61 -6.90 13.81
C ILE A 33 11.38 -7.72 13.43
N GLN A 34 11.45 -9.03 13.59
CA GLN A 34 10.24 -9.80 13.81
C GLN A 34 9.72 -9.43 15.18
N PHE A 35 8.53 -8.83 15.23
CA PHE A 35 7.78 -8.70 16.46
C PHE A 35 7.54 -10.11 17.01
N ASN A 36 8.32 -10.46 18.00
CA ASN A 36 8.17 -11.66 18.80
C ASN A 36 7.61 -11.24 20.16
N GLU A 37 7.00 -12.18 20.89
CA GLU A 37 6.42 -11.93 22.23
C GLU A 37 7.42 -11.34 23.25
N LEU A 38 8.71 -11.27 22.90
CA LEU A 38 9.79 -10.75 23.75
C LEU A 38 10.04 -9.24 23.58
N ILE A 39 9.53 -8.62 22.52
CA ILE A 39 9.65 -7.17 22.29
C ILE A 39 8.27 -6.55 22.53
N PRO A 40 8.10 -5.69 23.55
CA PRO A 40 6.83 -4.99 23.74
C PRO A 40 6.49 -4.05 22.56
N GLU A 41 5.21 -3.88 22.27
CA GLU A 41 4.70 -3.05 21.15
C GLU A 41 5.23 -1.61 21.21
N ASP A 42 5.29 -1.01 22.40
CA ASP A 42 5.79 0.35 22.59
C ASP A 42 7.28 0.50 22.25
N VAL A 43 8.07 -0.56 22.47
CA VAL A 43 9.49 -0.59 22.10
C VAL A 43 9.62 -0.62 20.59
N PHE A 44 8.84 -1.47 19.91
CA PHE A 44 8.83 -1.53 18.45
C PHE A 44 8.48 -0.17 17.84
N VAL A 45 7.37 0.44 18.28
CA VAL A 45 6.94 1.76 17.78
C VAL A 45 8.01 2.82 18.03
N ARG A 46 8.57 2.88 19.25
CA ARG A 46 9.63 3.83 19.59
C ARG A 46 10.85 3.66 18.68
N CYS A 47 11.30 2.43 18.45
CA CYS A 47 12.42 2.14 17.55
C CYS A 47 12.11 2.53 16.11
N ALA A 48 10.92 2.19 15.61
CA ALA A 48 10.49 2.50 14.24
C ALA A 48 10.36 4.00 13.98
N GLU A 49 9.93 4.78 14.97
CA GLU A 49 9.70 6.22 14.80
C GLU A 49 10.94 7.08 15.06
N THR A 50 11.93 6.56 15.78
CA THR A 50 13.10 7.36 16.21
C THR A 50 14.43 6.91 15.64
N THR A 51 14.52 5.83 14.87
CA THR A 51 15.81 5.37 14.32
C THR A 51 16.11 6.01 12.98
N TYR A 52 17.31 6.58 12.85
CA TYR A 52 17.81 7.22 11.64
C TYR A 52 19.18 6.67 11.26
N GLU A 53 19.38 6.41 9.97
CA GLU A 53 20.68 6.12 9.36
C GLU A 53 21.32 7.44 8.90
N CYS A 54 22.52 7.75 9.37
CA CYS A 54 23.27 8.96 9.05
C CYS A 54 24.63 8.64 8.41
N ASN A 55 25.32 9.66 7.88
CA ASN A 55 26.65 9.45 7.30
C ASN A 55 27.67 9.15 8.40
N SER A 56 28.14 7.90 8.43
CA SER A 56 29.10 7.42 9.43
C SER A 56 30.45 8.14 9.40
N THR A 57 30.82 8.75 8.27
CA THR A 57 32.06 9.53 8.15
C THR A 57 31.96 10.86 8.90
N ILE A 58 30.74 11.40 9.05
CA ILE A 58 30.49 12.68 9.74
C ILE A 58 30.30 12.45 11.24
N HIS A 59 29.49 11.46 11.61
CA HIS A 59 29.02 11.28 12.99
C HIS A 59 29.72 10.16 13.76
N GLY A 60 30.62 9.40 13.12
CA GLY A 60 31.36 8.29 13.75
C GLY A 60 30.52 7.04 14.05
N GLY A 61 29.24 7.04 13.65
CA GLY A 61 28.29 5.95 13.81
C GLY A 61 27.29 5.93 12.65
N LYS A 62 26.69 4.77 12.38
CA LYS A 62 25.74 4.61 11.28
C LYS A 62 24.30 4.94 11.69
N TRP A 63 23.89 4.49 12.88
CA TRP A 63 22.52 4.62 13.36
C TRP A 63 22.45 5.48 14.61
N PHE A 64 21.40 6.29 14.68
CA PHE A 64 21.14 7.19 15.79
C PHE A 64 19.66 7.21 16.15
N LYS A 65 19.37 7.50 17.42
CA LYS A 65 18.02 7.81 17.88
C LYS A 65 17.80 9.32 17.79
N ILE A 66 16.80 9.73 17.03
CA ILE A 66 16.41 11.12 16.82
C ILE A 66 14.89 11.22 16.99
N ASN A 67 14.45 12.06 17.93
CA ASN A 67 13.04 12.38 18.06
C ASN A 67 12.73 13.58 17.16
N SER A 68 12.34 13.31 15.91
CA SER A 68 12.07 14.35 14.91
C SER A 68 10.91 15.28 15.26
N THR A 69 10.10 14.94 16.27
CA THR A 69 9.04 15.82 16.78
C THR A 69 9.60 16.96 17.63
N ASN A 70 10.72 16.73 18.31
CA ASN A 70 11.34 17.67 19.25
C ASN A 70 12.67 18.24 18.74
N GLU A 71 13.33 17.55 17.82
CA GLU A 71 14.70 17.85 17.38
C GLU A 71 14.78 17.84 15.85
N PRO A 72 15.57 18.75 15.23
CA PRO A 72 15.79 18.74 13.80
C PRO A 72 16.61 17.51 13.37
N VAL A 73 16.15 16.81 12.33
CA VAL A 73 16.90 15.71 11.72
C VAL A 73 18.02 16.28 10.84
N PRO A 74 19.29 15.89 11.02
CA PRO A 74 20.37 16.34 10.14
C PRO A 74 20.13 15.95 8.67
N ALA A 75 20.60 16.78 7.75
CA ALA A 75 20.35 16.61 6.31
C ALA A 75 20.96 15.32 5.72
N ASP A 76 21.99 14.78 6.35
CA ASP A 76 22.63 13.52 5.96
C ASP A 76 22.02 12.28 6.62
N CYS A 77 21.00 12.47 7.47
CA CYS A 77 20.26 11.41 8.12
C CYS A 77 18.95 11.10 7.39
N LYS A 78 18.58 9.82 7.35
CA LYS A 78 17.30 9.34 6.80
C LYS A 78 16.66 8.41 7.81
N LYS A 79 15.34 8.48 7.96
CA LYS A 79 14.59 7.56 8.83
C LYS A 79 14.85 6.14 8.35
N ASP A 80 15.25 5.28 9.27
CA ASP A 80 15.41 3.86 8.98
C ASP A 80 14.05 3.17 9.12
N LEU A 81 13.69 2.32 8.16
CA LEU A 81 12.33 1.82 8.02
C LEU A 81 12.23 0.34 8.38
N TYR A 82 11.30 0.03 9.28
CA TYR A 82 11.16 -1.30 9.85
C TYR A 82 10.18 -2.18 9.05
N ASN A 83 10.39 -3.48 9.14
CA ASN A 83 9.42 -4.47 8.67
C ASN A 83 8.61 -4.94 9.89
N LEU A 84 7.29 -4.96 9.78
CA LEU A 84 6.43 -5.53 10.80
C LEU A 84 6.07 -6.96 10.41
N GLN A 85 6.59 -7.92 11.17
CA GLN A 85 6.29 -9.34 11.04
C GLN A 85 6.01 -9.91 12.41
N THR A 86 5.12 -10.87 12.54
CA THR A 86 4.92 -11.59 13.81
C THR A 86 5.67 -12.91 13.80
N ALA A 87 6.12 -13.35 14.97
CA ALA A 87 6.50 -14.75 15.17
C ALA A 87 5.32 -15.69 14.83
N ALA A 88 5.60 -16.88 14.31
CA ALA A 88 4.56 -17.85 13.92
C ALA A 88 3.61 -18.22 15.08
N ALA A 89 4.15 -18.27 16.31
CA ALA A 89 3.40 -18.60 17.52
C ALA A 89 2.61 -17.44 18.12
N PHE A 90 2.76 -16.20 17.60
CA PHE A 90 2.12 -15.04 18.18
C PHE A 90 0.60 -15.20 18.21
N SER A 91 0.02 -14.91 19.37
CA SER A 91 -1.41 -15.06 19.64
C SER A 91 -1.94 -13.85 20.39
N GLY A 92 -3.10 -13.35 19.97
CA GLY A 92 -3.77 -12.23 20.64
C GLY A 92 -3.94 -11.00 19.74
N PRO A 93 -4.37 -9.87 20.31
CA PRO A 93 -4.51 -8.61 19.58
C PRO A 93 -3.12 -8.00 19.28
N LEU A 94 -3.02 -7.28 18.18
CA LEU A 94 -1.85 -6.49 17.80
C LEU A 94 -2.26 -5.02 17.69
N ALA A 95 -1.72 -4.14 18.54
CA ALA A 95 -2.03 -2.72 18.52
C ALA A 95 -0.76 -1.87 18.55
N MET A 96 -0.54 -1.05 17.53
CA MET A 96 0.65 -0.19 17.44
C MET A 96 0.28 1.27 17.13
N PRO A 97 -0.33 1.98 18.09
CA PRO A 97 -0.56 3.42 17.94
C PRO A 97 0.78 4.17 17.85
N GLY A 98 0.82 5.24 17.07
CA GLY A 98 2.02 6.03 16.80
C GLY A 98 2.92 5.49 15.69
N LEU A 99 2.68 4.29 15.17
CA LEU A 99 3.44 3.74 14.03
C LEU A 99 2.96 4.38 12.73
N THR A 100 3.80 5.16 12.06
CA THR A 100 3.40 5.99 10.91
C THR A 100 3.87 5.44 9.56
N GLU A 101 5.01 4.75 9.53
CA GLU A 101 5.66 4.34 8.29
C GLU A 101 6.44 3.04 8.47
N LEU A 102 6.34 2.16 7.48
CA LEU A 102 7.03 0.87 7.45
C LEU A 102 7.60 0.56 6.07
N THR A 103 8.62 -0.28 6.04
CA THR A 103 9.11 -0.91 4.80
C THR A 103 8.09 -1.92 4.28
N SER A 104 7.51 -2.72 5.18
CA SER A 104 6.50 -3.75 4.86
C SER A 104 5.74 -4.25 6.08
N ILE A 105 4.60 -4.90 5.83
CA ILE A 105 3.89 -5.71 6.82
C ILE A 105 3.72 -7.11 6.24
N ALA A 106 4.10 -8.13 6.99
CA ALA A 106 3.85 -9.53 6.63
C ALA A 106 3.43 -10.36 7.84
N PHE A 107 2.15 -10.72 7.89
CA PHE A 107 1.60 -11.70 8.84
C PHE A 107 1.29 -12.96 8.07
N ARG A 108 2.06 -14.03 8.33
CA ARG A 108 1.93 -15.30 7.61
C ARG A 108 1.99 -16.46 8.57
N GLY A 109 1.11 -17.43 8.36
CA GLY A 109 1.24 -18.74 8.99
C GLY A 109 2.56 -19.43 8.61
N GLY A 110 3.03 -20.35 9.45
CA GLY A 110 4.24 -21.14 9.23
C GLY A 110 3.94 -22.51 8.65
N TYR A 111 4.88 -23.08 7.89
CA TYR A 111 4.84 -24.51 7.55
C TYR A 111 5.47 -25.32 8.68
N VAL A 112 4.71 -26.24 9.26
CA VAL A 112 5.18 -27.16 10.27
C VAL A 112 5.17 -28.56 9.70
N LYS A 113 6.34 -29.20 9.72
CA LYS A 113 6.49 -30.58 9.30
C LYS A 113 6.10 -31.48 10.48
N ASP A 114 5.12 -32.33 10.29
CA ASP A 114 4.83 -33.43 11.20
C ASP A 114 5.98 -34.45 11.11
N GLU A 115 6.69 -34.66 12.22
CA GLU A 115 7.85 -35.57 12.26
C GLU A 115 7.46 -37.05 12.09
N SER A 116 6.21 -37.40 12.40
CA SER A 116 5.71 -38.77 12.35
C SER A 116 5.22 -39.19 10.96
N THR A 117 4.59 -38.27 10.22
CA THR A 117 4.07 -38.52 8.86
C THR A 117 4.98 -37.96 7.77
N GLY A 118 5.84 -36.99 8.11
CA GLY A 118 6.64 -36.23 7.15
C GLY A 118 5.84 -35.18 6.36
N GLU A 119 4.55 -35.02 6.64
CA GLU A 119 3.66 -34.07 5.96
C GLU A 119 3.88 -32.64 6.48
N PHE A 120 3.66 -31.65 5.60
CA PHE A 120 3.67 -30.24 5.99
C PHE A 120 2.24 -29.76 6.23
N THR A 121 2.00 -29.22 7.41
CA THR A 121 0.78 -28.50 7.76
C THR A 121 1.06 -27.01 7.82
N ILE A 122 0.03 -26.19 7.61
CA ILE A 122 0.13 -24.74 7.79
C ILE A 122 -0.39 -24.41 9.18
N GLU A 123 0.47 -23.92 10.05
CA GLU A 123 0.07 -23.31 11.30
C GLU A 123 -0.28 -21.84 11.05
N ALA A 124 -1.59 -21.55 11.07
CA ALA A 124 -2.07 -20.18 10.99
C ALA A 124 -1.61 -19.37 12.21
N THR A 125 -1.26 -18.09 11.99
CA THR A 125 -1.05 -17.17 13.11
C THR A 125 -2.34 -17.03 13.92
N ARG A 126 -2.23 -16.75 15.22
CA ARG A 126 -3.38 -16.58 16.11
C ARG A 126 -3.65 -15.10 16.43
N ILE A 127 -3.32 -14.21 15.51
CA ILE A 127 -3.65 -12.78 15.60
C ILE A 127 -5.17 -12.62 15.56
N SER A 128 -5.74 -12.04 16.61
CA SER A 128 -7.19 -11.87 16.71
C SER A 128 -7.69 -10.55 16.13
N THR A 129 -6.90 -9.48 16.24
CA THR A 129 -7.21 -8.13 15.76
C THR A 129 -5.92 -7.42 15.39
N ILE A 130 -5.98 -6.50 14.41
CA ILE A 130 -4.86 -5.63 14.04
C ILE A 130 -5.34 -4.18 14.09
N ASP A 131 -4.68 -3.36 14.91
CA ASP A 131 -4.97 -1.94 15.05
C ASP A 131 -3.71 -1.09 14.83
N LEU A 132 -3.61 -0.47 13.66
CA LEU A 132 -2.52 0.45 13.28
C LEU A 132 -3.13 1.81 12.91
N PRO A 133 -3.66 2.55 13.91
CA PRO A 133 -4.52 3.72 13.67
C PRO A 133 -3.77 4.91 13.06
N ASP A 134 -2.45 4.93 13.20
CA ASP A 134 -1.57 6.00 12.76
C ASP A 134 -0.76 5.66 11.50
N LEU A 135 -0.85 4.43 10.99
CA LEU A 135 -0.06 3.98 9.84
C LEU A 135 -0.50 4.72 8.58
N VAL A 136 0.44 5.40 7.92
CA VAL A 136 0.19 6.19 6.72
C VAL A 136 0.82 5.54 5.49
N ASN A 137 2.05 5.04 5.61
CA ASN A 137 2.86 4.62 4.45
C ASN A 137 3.48 3.23 4.62
N ILE A 138 3.42 2.44 3.56
CA ILE A 138 4.24 1.24 3.36
C ILE A 138 5.10 1.47 2.11
N THR A 139 6.40 1.66 2.29
CA THR A 139 7.24 2.39 1.32
C THR A 139 8.04 1.54 0.35
N ARG A 140 8.24 0.23 0.62
CA ARG A 140 9.11 -0.62 -0.20
C ARG A 140 8.46 -1.90 -0.69
N TRP A 141 7.78 -2.63 0.20
CA TRP A 141 7.08 -3.85 -0.16
C TRP A 141 5.56 -3.67 0.01
N GLY A 142 4.87 -4.70 0.47
CA GLY A 142 3.42 -4.75 0.56
C GLY A 142 2.92 -4.86 1.98
N PHE A 143 1.60 -4.80 2.08
CA PHE A 143 0.85 -5.25 3.24
C PHE A 143 0.30 -6.63 2.92
N VAL A 144 0.93 -7.66 3.49
CA VAL A 144 0.56 -9.05 3.25
C VAL A 144 0.05 -9.69 4.53
N ILE A 145 -1.18 -10.20 4.45
CA ILE A 145 -1.77 -11.09 5.44
C ILE A 145 -2.11 -12.39 4.72
N ASP A 146 -1.57 -13.51 5.19
CA ASP A 146 -1.84 -14.82 4.61
C ASP A 146 -1.97 -15.92 5.67
N ASN A 147 -2.95 -16.81 5.50
CA ASN A 147 -3.26 -17.91 6.41
C ASN A 147 -3.52 -17.45 7.86
N THR A 148 -4.46 -16.52 8.04
CA THR A 148 -4.79 -15.93 9.35
C THR A 148 -6.30 -15.96 9.65
N ALA A 149 -6.88 -17.16 9.73
CA ALA A 149 -8.32 -17.34 9.97
C ALA A 149 -8.82 -16.81 11.33
N SER A 150 -7.93 -16.39 12.24
CA SER A 150 -8.29 -15.87 13.56
C SER A 150 -8.60 -14.37 13.59
N ILE A 151 -8.28 -13.62 12.53
CA ILE A 151 -8.45 -12.17 12.51
C ILE A 151 -9.93 -11.82 12.37
N SER A 152 -10.44 -11.09 13.36
CA SER A 152 -11.82 -10.61 13.44
C SER A 152 -11.97 -9.12 13.16
N SER A 153 -10.87 -8.36 13.14
CA SER A 153 -10.87 -6.95 12.75
C SER A 153 -9.50 -6.47 12.27
N LEU A 154 -9.53 -5.52 11.32
CA LEU A 154 -8.37 -4.81 10.79
C LEU A 154 -8.70 -3.31 10.75
N ASN A 155 -7.95 -2.50 11.50
CA ASN A 155 -8.11 -1.06 11.57
C ASN A 155 -6.84 -0.34 11.10
N VAL A 156 -6.91 0.28 9.92
CA VAL A 156 -5.80 1.05 9.30
C VAL A 156 -6.31 2.31 8.60
N PRO A 157 -7.04 3.19 9.29
CA PRO A 157 -7.85 4.25 8.69
C PRO A 157 -7.03 5.34 7.99
N LYS A 158 -5.77 5.54 8.41
CA LYS A 158 -4.87 6.57 7.86
C LYS A 158 -3.96 6.06 6.75
N LEU A 159 -4.01 4.78 6.40
CA LEU A 159 -3.15 4.20 5.37
C LEU A 159 -3.45 4.86 4.03
N LYS A 160 -2.44 5.51 3.43
CA LYS A 160 -2.54 6.24 2.16
C LYS A 160 -1.84 5.53 1.01
N HIS A 161 -0.66 4.98 1.27
CA HIS A 161 0.26 4.53 0.24
C HIS A 161 0.78 3.12 0.54
N VAL A 162 0.66 2.20 -0.42
CA VAL A 162 1.27 0.87 -0.37
C VAL A 162 2.12 0.64 -1.61
N ALA A 163 3.44 0.60 -1.43
CA ALA A 163 4.39 0.62 -2.54
C ALA A 163 4.26 -0.56 -3.51
N THR A 164 3.98 -1.77 -3.03
CA THR A 164 3.80 -2.94 -3.91
C THR A 164 2.40 -3.50 -3.88
N ILE A 165 2.00 -4.31 -2.89
CA ILE A 165 0.72 -5.02 -2.94
C ILE A 165 -0.01 -4.93 -1.62
N LEU A 166 -1.33 -4.74 -1.70
CA LEU A 166 -2.24 -4.97 -0.59
C LEU A 166 -2.86 -6.35 -0.78
N GLN A 167 -2.31 -7.37 -0.12
CA GLN A 167 -2.75 -8.75 -0.21
C GLN A 167 -3.26 -9.21 1.15
N LEU A 168 -4.57 -9.37 1.29
CA LEU A 168 -5.19 -9.78 2.54
C LEU A 168 -5.99 -11.07 2.32
N ASN A 169 -5.59 -12.14 2.99
CA ASN A 169 -6.26 -13.43 2.95
C ASN A 169 -6.72 -13.84 4.35
N PHE A 170 -8.03 -13.70 4.56
CA PHE A 170 -8.78 -14.06 5.76
C PHE A 170 -9.65 -15.32 5.55
N THR A 171 -9.30 -16.17 4.57
CA THR A 171 -10.07 -17.38 4.27
C THR A 171 -10.20 -18.28 5.50
N GLY A 172 -11.43 -18.72 5.79
CA GLY A 172 -11.76 -19.53 6.97
C GLY A 172 -11.97 -18.75 8.26
N GLY A 173 -11.79 -17.42 8.24
CA GLY A 173 -12.08 -16.54 9.37
C GLY A 173 -13.52 -16.03 9.41
N PRO A 174 -13.86 -15.19 10.41
CA PRO A 174 -15.19 -14.62 10.57
C PRO A 174 -15.51 -13.61 9.46
N ALA A 175 -16.79 -13.21 9.38
CA ALA A 175 -17.22 -12.13 8.50
C ALA A 175 -16.55 -10.79 8.85
N LEU A 176 -16.03 -10.09 7.85
CA LEU A 176 -15.28 -8.84 7.98
C LEU A 176 -15.92 -7.70 7.20
N ASN A 177 -15.85 -6.51 7.80
CA ASN A 177 -16.11 -5.23 7.14
C ASN A 177 -14.79 -4.49 7.01
N LEU A 178 -14.33 -4.30 5.79
CA LEU A 178 -13.06 -3.66 5.48
C LEU A 178 -13.29 -2.24 4.96
N SER A 179 -12.54 -1.28 5.49
CA SER A 179 -12.59 0.10 5.02
C SER A 179 -11.19 0.69 5.03
N PHE A 180 -10.78 1.28 3.91
CA PHE A 180 -9.52 2.01 3.77
C PHE A 180 -9.82 3.44 3.33
N PRO A 181 -10.35 4.29 4.22
CA PRO A 181 -10.92 5.58 3.86
C PRO A 181 -9.87 6.57 3.32
N SER A 182 -8.60 6.38 3.67
CA SER A 182 -7.49 7.25 3.24
C SER A 182 -6.62 6.63 2.14
N LEU A 183 -6.88 5.40 1.68
CA LEU A 183 -5.97 4.72 0.75
C LEU A 183 -6.06 5.35 -0.64
N ILE A 184 -4.97 5.99 -1.06
CA ILE A 184 -4.87 6.74 -2.31
C ILE A 184 -4.32 5.86 -3.42
N ASP A 185 -3.25 5.10 -3.12
CA ASP A 185 -2.60 4.26 -4.13
C ASP A 185 -1.97 2.97 -3.61
N VAL A 186 -1.91 2.00 -4.53
CA VAL A 186 -1.27 0.69 -4.33
C VAL A 186 -0.48 0.31 -5.58
N GLY A 187 0.83 0.08 -5.48
CA GLY A 187 1.70 -0.02 -6.67
C GLY A 187 1.32 -1.11 -7.68
N VAL A 188 1.18 -2.36 -7.25
CA VAL A 188 0.93 -3.54 -8.09
C VAL A 188 -0.55 -3.92 -8.12
N GLY A 189 -1.26 -3.83 -7.00
CA GLY A 189 -2.64 -4.31 -6.97
C GLY A 189 -3.19 -4.55 -5.58
N ILE A 190 -4.48 -4.85 -5.57
CA ILE A 190 -5.23 -5.19 -4.37
C ILE A 190 -5.78 -6.60 -4.54
N GLN A 191 -5.51 -7.48 -3.58
CA GLN A 191 -5.98 -8.86 -3.57
C GLN A 191 -6.60 -9.17 -2.22
N LEU A 192 -7.91 -9.43 -2.19
CA LEU A 192 -8.66 -9.68 -0.97
C LEU A 192 -9.37 -11.03 -1.05
N HIS A 193 -9.19 -11.86 -0.03
CA HIS A 193 -9.82 -13.17 0.08
C HIS A 193 -10.39 -13.35 1.50
N GLY A 194 -11.58 -13.92 1.64
CA GLY A 194 -12.19 -14.25 2.94
C GLY A 194 -13.69 -14.02 2.99
N GLU A 195 -14.29 -14.10 4.17
CA GLU A 195 -15.71 -13.77 4.35
C GLU A 195 -15.87 -12.25 4.49
N ILE A 196 -15.98 -11.53 3.37
CA ILE A 196 -16.05 -10.07 3.34
C ILE A 196 -17.50 -9.64 3.08
N ASP A 197 -18.11 -8.95 4.02
CA ASP A 197 -19.48 -8.46 3.92
C ASP A 197 -19.56 -7.02 3.40
N ALA A 198 -18.55 -6.21 3.70
CA ALA A 198 -18.42 -4.85 3.20
C ALA A 198 -16.96 -4.52 2.86
N LEU A 199 -16.77 -3.75 1.79
CA LEU A 199 -15.48 -3.23 1.36
C LEU A 199 -15.66 -1.82 0.83
N ASP A 200 -14.90 -0.87 1.39
CA ASP A 200 -14.93 0.53 0.98
C ASP A 200 -13.51 1.08 0.74
N LEU A 201 -13.33 1.73 -0.42
CA LEU A 201 -12.07 2.28 -0.94
C LEU A 201 -12.30 3.69 -1.52
N PRO A 202 -12.85 4.64 -0.74
CA PRO A 202 -13.44 5.87 -1.28
C PRO A 202 -12.40 6.86 -1.81
N ALA A 203 -11.16 6.79 -1.35
CA ALA A 203 -10.06 7.66 -1.77
C ALA A 203 -9.14 7.02 -2.83
N LEU A 204 -9.41 5.77 -3.25
CA LEU A 204 -8.50 5.03 -4.11
C LEU A 204 -8.46 5.62 -5.51
N ASN A 205 -7.33 6.23 -5.84
CA ASN A 205 -7.12 6.97 -7.09
C ASN A 205 -6.28 6.18 -8.09
N SER A 206 -5.30 5.39 -7.63
CA SER A 206 -4.51 4.56 -8.54
C SER A 206 -4.13 3.21 -7.96
N THR A 207 -4.04 2.23 -8.84
CA THR A 207 -3.44 0.94 -8.51
C THR A 207 -2.77 0.34 -9.72
N GLY A 208 -1.74 -0.47 -9.54
CA GLY A 208 -1.14 -1.15 -10.68
C GLY A 208 -0.22 -0.31 -11.54
N ILE A 209 0.15 0.87 -11.06
CA ILE A 209 1.08 1.77 -11.72
C ILE A 209 2.41 1.62 -10.99
N TRP A 210 3.44 1.18 -11.72
CA TRP A 210 4.80 1.08 -11.17
C TRP A 210 5.26 2.45 -10.68
N ILE A 211 5.37 2.62 -9.36
CA ILE A 211 6.32 3.58 -8.81
C ILE A 211 7.70 2.92 -8.97
N GLU A 212 8.69 3.66 -9.45
CA GLU A 212 10.09 3.23 -9.64
C GLU A 212 10.73 2.78 -8.31
N ALA A 213 10.28 1.66 -7.74
CA ALA A 213 11.07 0.87 -6.82
C ALA A 213 12.22 0.32 -7.66
N LYS A 214 13.38 1.01 -7.60
CA LYS A 214 14.62 0.58 -8.24
C LYS A 214 14.74 -0.93 -8.08
N ALA A 215 14.67 -1.62 -9.22
CA ALA A 215 14.69 -3.06 -9.34
C ALA A 215 15.89 -3.65 -8.58
N PHE A 216 15.66 -4.16 -7.38
CA PHE A 216 16.58 -5.07 -6.71
C PHE A 216 15.74 -6.03 -5.85
N ASP A 217 15.78 -7.31 -6.23
CA ASP A 217 15.30 -8.49 -5.51
C ASP A 217 13.79 -8.78 -5.43
N LEU A 218 13.11 -8.94 -6.56
CA LEU A 218 11.95 -9.86 -6.62
C LEU A 218 12.12 -10.88 -7.74
N PRO A 219 12.33 -12.18 -7.43
CA PRO A 219 12.19 -13.23 -8.41
C PRO A 219 10.70 -13.54 -8.54
N TYR A 220 10.01 -13.05 -9.57
CA TYR A 220 8.79 -13.72 -10.04
C TYR A 220 8.40 -13.26 -11.45
N GLU A 221 8.83 -14.04 -12.44
CA GLU A 221 8.33 -14.03 -13.81
C GLU A 221 6.92 -14.66 -13.85
N ASN A 222 5.88 -13.91 -13.46
CA ASN A 222 4.49 -14.12 -13.92
C ASN A 222 3.55 -12.97 -13.51
N ARG A 223 3.95 -11.70 -13.71
CA ARG A 223 3.10 -10.54 -13.42
C ARG A 223 2.14 -10.27 -14.59
N THR A 224 1.18 -11.15 -14.79
CA THR A 224 0.05 -10.89 -15.68
C THR A 224 -1.00 -10.07 -14.94
N GLY A 225 -0.79 -8.76 -14.94
CA GLY A 225 -1.87 -7.79 -14.92
C GLY A 225 -2.22 -7.23 -13.55
N TYR A 226 -2.16 -5.90 -13.48
CA TYR A 226 -2.49 -5.15 -12.30
C TYR A 226 -4.00 -5.07 -12.16
N SER A 227 -4.54 -5.60 -11.06
CA SER A 227 -5.98 -5.67 -10.81
C SER A 227 -6.33 -5.39 -9.36
N ILE A 228 -7.57 -4.95 -9.17
CA ILE A 228 -8.29 -5.10 -7.92
C ILE A 228 -9.03 -6.42 -8.03
N SER A 229 -8.65 -7.40 -7.20
CA SER A 229 -9.25 -8.73 -7.16
C SER A 229 -9.82 -8.98 -5.77
N VAL A 230 -11.12 -9.20 -5.69
CA VAL A 230 -11.83 -9.50 -4.44
C VAL A 230 -12.57 -10.82 -4.61
N ASN A 231 -12.22 -11.81 -3.79
CA ASN A 231 -12.89 -13.09 -3.74
C ASN A 231 -13.48 -13.29 -2.34
N SER A 232 -14.73 -12.87 -2.19
CA SER A 232 -15.46 -12.95 -0.94
C SER A 232 -16.31 -14.23 -0.86
N THR A 233 -16.30 -14.90 0.29
CA THR A 233 -17.32 -15.89 0.66
C THR A 233 -18.49 -15.28 1.44
N GLY A 234 -18.47 -13.97 1.67
CA GLY A 234 -19.50 -13.19 2.36
C GLY A 234 -20.54 -12.59 1.41
N ASN A 235 -21.27 -11.59 1.92
CA ASN A 235 -22.41 -10.94 1.28
C ASN A 235 -22.06 -9.60 0.58
N LEU A 236 -20.80 -9.38 0.24
CA LEU A 236 -20.33 -8.19 -0.49
C LEU A 236 -21.18 -7.95 -1.75
N ASP A 237 -21.70 -6.73 -1.91
CA ASP A 237 -22.33 -6.33 -3.17
C ASP A 237 -21.25 -6.01 -4.21
N CYS A 238 -20.85 -7.04 -4.95
CA CYS A 238 -19.81 -6.91 -5.96
C CYS A 238 -20.14 -5.91 -7.07
N ASN A 239 -21.43 -5.74 -7.42
CA ASN A 239 -21.83 -4.79 -8.46
C ASN A 239 -21.66 -3.35 -7.97
N ALA A 240 -22.14 -3.04 -6.76
CA ALA A 240 -21.96 -1.73 -6.15
C ALA A 240 -20.48 -1.41 -5.92
N PHE A 241 -19.73 -2.37 -5.38
CA PHE A 241 -18.28 -2.22 -5.18
C PHE A 241 -17.57 -1.94 -6.50
N ALA A 242 -17.70 -2.80 -7.50
CA ALA A 242 -16.99 -2.65 -8.76
C ALA A 242 -17.35 -1.34 -9.47
N ALA A 243 -18.62 -0.93 -9.44
CA ALA A 243 -19.06 0.35 -10.01
C ALA A 243 -18.43 1.56 -9.30
N SER A 244 -18.22 1.48 -7.98
CA SER A 244 -17.61 2.58 -7.20
C SER A 244 -16.14 2.79 -7.53
N VAL A 245 -15.38 1.73 -7.85
CA VAL A 245 -13.92 1.81 -8.06
C VAL A 245 -13.50 1.85 -9.53
N VAL A 246 -14.23 1.20 -10.45
CA VAL A 246 -13.78 1.01 -11.85
C VAL A 246 -13.48 2.32 -12.59
N ASN A 247 -14.26 3.37 -12.34
CA ASN A 247 -14.10 4.67 -13.00
C ASN A 247 -13.38 5.71 -12.11
N ALA A 248 -13.32 5.48 -10.81
CA ALA A 248 -12.65 6.37 -9.86
C ALA A 248 -11.15 6.08 -9.74
N THR A 249 -10.72 4.87 -10.11
CA THR A 249 -9.35 4.41 -9.95
C THR A 249 -8.67 4.22 -11.31
N ASN A 250 -7.46 4.74 -11.44
CA ASN A 250 -6.58 4.50 -12.58
C ASN A 250 -5.81 3.18 -12.40
N TYR A 251 -5.81 2.31 -13.41
CA TYR A 251 -5.11 1.02 -13.35
C TYR A 251 -4.69 0.46 -14.71
N ASP A 252 -3.59 -0.28 -14.71
CA ASP A 252 -3.01 -0.90 -15.92
C ASP A 252 -3.65 -2.27 -16.21
N GLY A 253 -4.85 -2.23 -16.78
CA GLY A 253 -5.32 -3.24 -17.72
C GLY A 253 -6.37 -4.24 -17.26
N LEU A 254 -6.16 -4.99 -16.16
CA LEU A 254 -7.05 -6.13 -15.87
C LEU A 254 -8.42 -5.74 -15.32
N GLY A 255 -8.56 -4.53 -14.77
CA GLY A 255 -9.83 -4.09 -14.23
C GLY A 255 -10.04 -4.46 -12.78
N VAL A 256 -11.32 -4.45 -12.43
CA VAL A 256 -11.84 -4.81 -11.13
C VAL A 256 -12.58 -6.12 -11.29
N THR A 257 -12.11 -7.17 -10.61
CA THR A 257 -12.81 -8.45 -10.51
C THR A 257 -13.29 -8.62 -9.08
N CYS A 258 -14.59 -8.85 -8.91
CA CYS A 258 -15.18 -9.13 -7.62
C CYS A 258 -16.08 -10.36 -7.72
N ASN A 259 -15.86 -11.32 -6.82
CA ASN A 259 -16.68 -12.50 -6.65
C ASN A 259 -17.21 -12.55 -5.21
N SER A 260 -18.48 -12.90 -5.05
CA SER A 260 -19.17 -13.01 -3.76
C SER A 260 -20.30 -14.04 -3.82
N LYS A 261 -20.93 -14.36 -2.68
CA LYS A 261 -22.18 -15.15 -2.66
C LYS A 261 -23.33 -14.45 -3.41
N LYS A 262 -23.31 -13.12 -3.51
CA LYS A 262 -24.35 -12.34 -4.21
C LYS A 262 -24.15 -12.29 -5.73
N GLY A 263 -22.97 -12.67 -6.22
CA GLY A 263 -22.66 -12.68 -7.64
C GLY A 263 -21.20 -12.33 -7.93
N SER A 264 -20.86 -12.40 -9.22
CA SER A 264 -19.53 -12.13 -9.74
C SER A 264 -19.61 -11.07 -10.84
N VAL A 265 -18.63 -10.17 -10.87
CA VAL A 265 -18.52 -9.10 -11.87
C VAL A 265 -17.06 -8.85 -12.21
N THR A 266 -16.81 -8.56 -13.49
CA THR A 266 -15.53 -8.04 -13.95
C THR A 266 -15.80 -6.79 -14.76
N LEU A 267 -15.27 -5.65 -14.30
CA LEU A 267 -15.39 -4.36 -14.99
C LEU A 267 -14.02 -3.86 -15.42
N LYS A 268 -13.97 -3.24 -16.60
CA LYS A 268 -12.80 -2.54 -17.13
C LYS A 268 -13.17 -1.09 -17.41
N GLN A 269 -12.19 -0.19 -17.34
CA GLN A 269 -12.41 1.20 -17.72
C GLN A 269 -12.92 1.24 -19.17
N VAL A 270 -14.03 1.93 -19.36
CA VAL A 270 -14.50 2.27 -20.70
C VAL A 270 -13.64 3.44 -21.16
N LYS A 271 -12.61 3.16 -21.96
CA LYS A 271 -11.88 4.24 -22.64
C LYS A 271 -12.89 5.01 -23.49
N PRO A 272 -12.98 6.35 -23.37
CA PRO A 272 -13.72 7.15 -24.34
C PRO A 272 -13.22 6.77 -25.75
N PRO A 273 -14.11 6.66 -26.75
CA PRO A 273 -13.66 6.45 -28.12
C PRO A 273 -12.62 7.53 -28.43
N GLU A 274 -11.42 7.13 -28.86
CA GLU A 274 -10.46 8.08 -29.41
C GLU A 274 -11.19 8.80 -30.55
N ASP A 275 -11.31 10.13 -30.44
CA ASP A 275 -11.79 10.99 -31.50
C ASP A 275 -10.79 10.90 -32.67
N THR A 276 -10.91 9.83 -33.44
CA THR A 276 -10.48 9.75 -34.82
C THR A 276 -11.46 10.54 -35.68
N SER A 277 -11.78 11.77 -35.29
CA SER A 277 -12.23 12.79 -36.22
C SER A 277 -11.01 13.21 -37.03
N ALA A 278 -10.57 12.32 -37.93
CA ALA A 278 -9.97 12.76 -39.18
C ALA A 278 -11.07 13.51 -39.93
N ALA A 279 -11.28 14.78 -39.56
CA ALA A 279 -11.99 15.74 -40.36
C ALA A 279 -11.22 15.83 -41.67
N SER A 280 -11.67 15.06 -42.66
CA SER A 280 -11.30 15.21 -44.05
C SER A 280 -11.63 16.64 -44.44
N LYS A 281 -10.58 17.46 -44.45
CA LYS A 281 -10.56 18.83 -44.95
C LYS A 281 -10.75 18.77 -46.46
N ILE A 282 -11.95 18.46 -46.94
CA ILE A 282 -12.33 18.62 -48.34
C ILE A 282 -12.50 20.12 -48.55
N ARG A 283 -11.39 20.73 -48.98
CA ARG A 283 -11.31 22.08 -49.49
C ARG A 283 -12.26 22.19 -50.68
N GLY A 284 -13.27 23.05 -50.54
CA GLY A 284 -14.30 23.26 -51.54
C GLY A 284 -13.77 23.71 -52.91
N GLY A 285 -14.45 23.20 -53.94
CA GLY A 285 -14.39 23.62 -55.34
C GLY A 285 -15.46 22.84 -56.10
N PHE A 286 -16.72 23.24 -55.96
CA PHE A 286 -17.54 23.90 -56.99
C PHE A 286 -17.85 23.05 -58.24
N LEU A 287 -19.16 22.83 -58.44
CA LEU A 287 -19.92 22.49 -59.65
C LEU A 287 -20.46 21.05 -59.78
N GLY A 288 -21.79 20.95 -59.83
CA GLY A 288 -22.48 19.84 -60.50
C GLY A 288 -23.78 19.40 -59.85
N SER A 289 -24.84 20.21 -60.00
CA SER A 289 -26.23 19.97 -59.62
C SER A 289 -26.86 18.64 -60.10
N VAL A 290 -28.09 18.40 -59.59
CA VAL A 290 -29.19 17.51 -60.08
C VAL A 290 -29.25 16.16 -59.31
N ALA A 291 -30.33 15.70 -58.69
CA ALA A 291 -31.75 16.05 -58.74
C ALA A 291 -32.46 15.65 -57.43
N LEU A 292 -33.55 16.36 -57.15
CA LEU A 292 -34.56 16.14 -56.14
C LEU A 292 -35.85 15.73 -56.88
N LEU A 293 -36.46 14.58 -56.57
CA LEU A 293 -37.88 14.19 -56.82
C LEU A 293 -37.99 12.68 -56.47
N ALA A 294 -38.52 12.30 -55.31
CA ALA A 294 -39.95 12.14 -55.00
C ALA A 294 -40.67 11.11 -55.89
N PHE A 295 -41.13 10.01 -55.29
CA PHE A 295 -42.34 9.20 -55.56
C PHE A 295 -42.24 7.96 -54.65
N MET A 296 -43.01 7.76 -53.57
CA MET A 296 -44.45 7.46 -53.49
C MET A 296 -44.93 6.38 -54.47
N PHE A 297 -44.79 5.12 -54.05
CA PHE A 297 -45.74 4.01 -54.25
C PHE A 297 -45.58 3.14 -52.97
N ALA A 298 -46.48 3.11 -52.00
CA ALA A 298 -47.87 2.63 -51.95
C ALA A 298 -47.98 1.10 -52.15
N LEU A 299 -48.59 0.46 -51.13
CA LEU A 299 -48.90 -0.96 -50.89
C LEU A 299 -47.79 -1.87 -50.35
#